data_AF-A0A448WA65-F1
#
_entry.id   AF-A0A448WA65-F1
#
_cell.length_a   1.000
_cell.length_b   1.000
_cell.length_c   1.000
_cell.angle_alpha   90.00
_cell.angle_beta   90.00
_cell.angle_gamma   90.00
#
_symmetry.space_group_name_H-M   'P 1'
#
loop_
_entity.id
_entity.type
_entity.pdbx_description
1 polymer ?
#
loop_
_entity_poly.entity_id
_entity_poly.type
_entity_poly.pdbx_seq_one_letter_code
_entity_poly.pdbx_strand_id
1 'polypeptide(L)'
;MVCRAPLLQGGLCRRKDPSGRCPIHGTIILRHGSTGAPMHKGDAMKLHAEWSEHYKVKQMKTNQIQGKQRRRRYPGLVDIKSVKSSARHKLARRVFGRCAIKKSFGDG
;
A
#
# COMPACT_ATOMS: atom_id res chain seq x y z
N MET A 1 -13.19 15.71 10.87
CA MET A 1 -11.95 16.54 10.87
C MET A 1 -11.47 16.71 9.43
N VAL A 2 -10.96 17.88 9.03
CA VAL A 2 -10.48 18.14 7.64
C VAL A 2 -8.95 18.05 7.61
N CYS A 3 -8.38 17.42 6.59
CA CYS A 3 -6.95 17.12 6.51
C CYS A 3 -6.05 18.36 6.57
N ARG A 4 -6.36 19.41 5.80
CA ARG A 4 -5.63 20.70 5.72
C ARG A 4 -4.11 20.58 5.49
N ALA A 5 -3.60 19.44 5.04
CA ALA A 5 -2.19 19.30 4.69
C ALA A 5 -1.85 20.18 3.46
N PRO A 6 -0.66 20.82 3.43
CA PRO A 6 -0.23 21.62 2.30
C PRO A 6 0.00 20.74 1.06
N LEU A 7 -0.51 21.16 -0.08
CA LEU A 7 -0.35 20.52 -1.38
C LEU A 7 0.84 21.13 -2.14
N LEU A 8 1.44 20.38 -3.07
CA LEU A 8 2.51 20.90 -3.94
C LEU A 8 2.07 22.12 -4.77
N GLN A 9 0.77 22.25 -5.08
CA GLN A 9 0.20 23.35 -5.84
C GLN A 9 -0.08 24.62 -5.00
N GLY A 10 0.34 24.66 -3.73
CA GLY A 10 0.20 25.83 -2.86
C GLY A 10 -1.14 25.98 -2.13
N GLY A 11 -2.06 25.02 -2.24
CA GLY A 11 -3.33 24.98 -1.50
C GLY A 11 -3.33 24.01 -0.31
N LEU A 12 -4.40 24.01 0.49
CA LEU A 12 -4.59 23.04 1.58
C LEU A 12 -5.58 21.92 1.18
N CYS A 13 -5.31 20.70 1.67
CA CYS A 13 -6.17 19.55 1.45
C CYS A 13 -7.55 19.76 2.11
N ARG A 14 -8.62 19.70 1.31
CA ARG A 14 -10.01 19.89 1.75
C ARG A 14 -10.71 18.59 2.16
N ARG A 15 -10.03 17.44 2.07
CA ARG A 15 -10.64 16.13 2.33
C ARG A 15 -11.06 16.01 3.79
N LYS A 16 -12.30 15.58 4.01
CA LYS A 16 -12.87 15.30 5.33
C LYS A 16 -13.15 13.81 5.40
N ASP A 17 -12.35 13.11 6.19
CA ASP A 17 -12.49 11.67 6.37
C ASP A 17 -12.96 11.37 7.80
N PRO A 18 -14.08 10.65 7.99
CA PRO A 18 -14.59 10.29 9.31
C PRO A 18 -13.69 9.28 10.03
N SER A 19 -12.86 8.55 9.28
CA SER A 19 -11.87 7.59 9.80
C SER A 19 -10.69 8.23 10.52
N GLY A 20 -10.57 9.57 10.50
CA GLY A 20 -9.42 10.29 11.05
C GLY A 20 -8.14 10.16 10.22
N ARG A 21 -8.18 9.52 9.04
CA ARG A 21 -7.03 9.38 8.14
C ARG A 21 -7.37 9.82 6.72
N CYS A 22 -6.50 10.65 6.15
CA CYS A 22 -6.51 11.02 4.75
C CYS A 22 -5.72 9.97 3.93
N PRO A 23 -6.28 9.40 2.85
CA PRO A 23 -5.55 8.42 2.02
C PRO A 23 -4.27 8.96 1.37
N ILE A 24 -4.16 10.28 1.24
CA ILE A 24 -3.03 10.95 0.58
C ILE A 24 -1.98 11.37 1.60
N HIS A 25 -2.40 11.88 2.76
CA HIS A 25 -1.52 12.55 3.72
C HIS A 25 -1.38 11.83 5.07
N GLY A 26 -2.03 10.68 5.24
CA GLY A 26 -1.98 9.91 6.49
C GLY A 26 -2.91 10.48 7.57
N THR A 27 -2.47 10.40 8.82
CA THR A 27 -3.26 10.81 9.98
C THR A 27 -3.70 12.28 9.91
N ILE A 28 -5.00 12.54 10.13
CA ILE A 28 -5.54 13.90 10.18
C ILE A 28 -5.27 14.48 11.56
N ILE A 29 -4.54 15.60 11.58
CA ILE A 29 -4.19 16.36 12.78
C ILE A 29 -4.77 17.78 12.72
N LEU A 30 -4.74 18.48 13.85
CA LEU A 30 -5.11 19.90 13.90
C LEU A 30 -4.02 20.77 13.24
N ARG A 31 -4.43 21.54 12.23
CA ARG A 31 -3.55 22.43 11.45
C ARG A 31 -4.11 23.84 11.37
N HIS A 32 -3.19 24.82 11.27
CA HIS A 32 -3.54 26.20 11.00
C HIS A 32 -4.26 26.33 9.65
N GLY A 33 -5.33 27.13 9.62
CA GLY A 33 -6.22 27.25 8.46
C GLY A 33 -5.61 27.92 7.24
N SER A 34 -4.58 28.76 7.41
CA SER A 34 -3.87 29.45 6.33
C SER A 34 -2.64 28.67 5.85
N THR A 35 -1.78 28.27 6.78
CA THR A 35 -0.47 27.67 6.45
C THR A 35 -0.49 26.13 6.33
N GLY A 36 -1.44 25.45 6.98
CA GLY A 36 -1.43 23.98 7.05
C GLY A 36 -0.37 23.39 7.99
N ALA A 37 0.35 24.23 8.74
CA ALA A 37 1.30 23.81 9.75
C ALA A 37 0.58 23.12 10.93
N PRO A 38 1.15 22.03 11.49
CA PRO A 38 0.65 21.42 12.74
C PRO A 38 0.58 22.46 13.86
N MET A 39 -0.54 22.52 14.58
CA MET A 39 -0.69 23.46 15.71
C MET A 39 0.16 23.06 16.91
N HIS A 40 0.34 21.76 17.13
CA HIS A 40 1.09 21.20 18.25
C HIS A 40 2.37 20.51 17.79
N LYS A 41 3.47 20.74 18.51
CA LYS A 41 4.78 20.11 18.24
C LYS A 41 4.71 18.58 18.28
N GLY A 42 3.93 18.02 19.20
CA GLY A 42 3.74 16.56 19.30
C GLY A 42 3.13 15.97 18.02
N ASP A 43 2.23 16.69 17.35
CA ASP A 43 1.63 16.21 16.10
C ASP A 43 2.59 16.34 14.92
N ALA A 44 3.47 17.34 14.92
CA ALA A 44 4.57 17.42 13.96
C ALA A 44 5.52 16.21 14.09
N MET A 45 5.87 15.83 15.32
CA MET A 45 6.72 14.64 15.57
C MET A 45 6.03 13.35 15.14
N LYS A 46 4.75 13.17 15.46
CA LYS A 46 3.97 11.99 15.01
C LYS A 46 3.95 11.87 13.49
N LEU A 47 3.67 12.97 12.78
CA LEU A 47 3.70 12.97 11.32
C LEU A 47 5.10 12.59 10.80
N HIS A 48 6.16 13.20 11.35
CA HIS A 48 7.52 12.87 10.93
C HIS A 48 7.86 11.38 11.15
N ALA A 49 7.44 10.81 12.28
CA ALA A 49 7.60 9.39 12.58
C ALA A 49 6.82 8.52 11.57
N GLU A 50 5.55 8.83 11.31
CA GLU A 50 4.71 8.11 10.33
C GLU A 50 5.36 8.11 8.93
N TRP A 51 5.84 9.28 8.48
CA TRP A 51 6.56 9.41 7.20
C TRP A 51 7.86 8.61 7.18
N SER A 52 8.63 8.64 8.26
CA SER A 52 9.90 7.91 8.38
C SER A 52 9.69 6.40 8.37
N GLU A 53 8.66 5.91 9.08
CA GLU A 53 8.26 4.51 9.07
C GLU A 53 7.82 4.06 7.68
N HIS A 54 6.97 4.83 7.00
CA HIS A 54 6.54 4.52 5.64
C HIS A 54 7.74 4.45 4.68
N TYR A 55 8.69 5.39 4.78
CA TYR A 55 9.91 5.38 4.00
C TYR A 55 10.78 4.15 4.29
N LYS A 56 10.96 3.80 5.57
CA LYS A 56 11.71 2.61 5.99
C LYS A 56 11.10 1.32 5.45
N VAL A 57 9.78 1.17 5.51
CA VAL A 57 9.06 0.02 4.93
C VAL A 57 9.24 -0.03 3.42
N LYS A 58 9.17 1.12 2.73
CA LYS A 58 9.42 1.21 1.29
C LYS A 58 10.84 0.74 0.94
N GLN A 59 11.85 1.21 1.67
CA GLN A 59 13.24 0.78 1.50
C GLN A 59 13.44 -0.71 1.79
N MET A 60 12.84 -1.25 2.85
CA MET A 60 12.92 -2.68 3.14
C MET A 60 12.34 -3.53 2.01
N LYS A 61 11.21 -3.10 1.41
CA LYS A 61 10.63 -3.77 0.24
C LYS A 61 11.54 -3.70 -0.97
N THR A 62 12.13 -2.55 -1.28
CA THR A 62 13.07 -2.43 -2.41
C THR A 62 14.30 -3.30 -2.20
N ASN A 63 14.87 -3.32 -0.99
CA ASN A 63 16.01 -4.15 -0.64
C ASN A 63 15.68 -5.65 -0.75
N GLN A 64 14.47 -6.05 -0.34
CA GLN A 64 14.01 -7.43 -0.50
C GLN A 64 13.86 -7.81 -1.98
N ILE A 65 13.30 -6.93 -2.82
CA ILE A 65 13.17 -7.15 -4.27
C ILE A 65 14.55 -7.28 -4.91
N GLN A 66 15.46 -6.35 -4.61
CA GLN A 66 16.83 -6.38 -5.11
C GLN A 66 17.59 -7.63 -4.63
N GLY A 67 17.45 -8.01 -3.35
CA GLY A 67 18.05 -9.22 -2.81
C GLY A 67 17.53 -10.49 -3.51
N LYS A 68 16.22 -10.56 -3.80
CA LYS A 68 15.63 -11.65 -4.59
C LYS A 68 16.17 -11.66 -6.03
N GLN A 69 16.35 -10.49 -6.64
CA GLN A 69 16.94 -10.37 -7.98
C GLN A 69 18.41 -10.82 -8.01
N ARG A 70 19.24 -10.38 -7.04
CA ARG A 70 20.65 -10.76 -6.92
C ARG A 70 20.86 -12.26 -6.68
N ARG A 71 19.90 -12.92 -6.01
CA ARG A 71 19.93 -14.38 -5.79
C ARG A 71 19.50 -15.21 -7.01
N ARG A 72 19.03 -14.59 -8.10
CA ARG A 72 18.64 -15.33 -9.30
C ARG A 72 19.88 -15.89 -9.98
N ARG A 73 19.91 -17.22 -10.17
CA ARG A 73 20.99 -17.92 -10.88
C ARG A 73 21.14 -17.48 -12.33
N TYR A 74 20.04 -17.08 -12.97
CA TYR A 74 20.01 -16.60 -14.36
C TYR A 74 19.24 -15.27 -14.44
N PRO A 75 19.91 -14.11 -14.43
CA PRO A 75 19.27 -12.80 -14.55
C PRO A 75 18.71 -12.61 -15.97
N GLY A 76 17.50 -12.04 -16.11
CA GLY A 76 16.85 -11.78 -17.39
C GLY A 76 15.93 -12.89 -17.92
N LEU A 77 15.99 -14.10 -17.36
CA LEU A 77 15.08 -15.19 -17.75
C LEU A 77 13.75 -15.09 -16.99
N VAL A 78 12.63 -15.16 -17.72
CA VAL A 78 11.30 -15.31 -17.14
C VAL A 78 11.03 -16.78 -16.86
N ASP A 79 10.52 -17.09 -15.68
CA ASP A 79 10.12 -18.46 -15.36
C ASP A 79 8.83 -18.77 -16.12
N ILE A 80 8.94 -19.59 -17.17
CA ILE A 80 7.81 -19.99 -18.03
C ILE A 80 6.77 -20.77 -17.21
N LYS A 81 7.19 -21.45 -16.14
CA LYS A 81 6.30 -22.16 -15.22
C LYS A 81 5.69 -21.21 -14.18
N SER A 82 6.19 -19.98 -14.05
CA SER A 82 5.61 -19.00 -13.12
C SER A 82 4.27 -18.52 -13.65
N VAL A 83 3.21 -18.96 -12.98
CA VAL A 83 1.86 -18.56 -13.35
C VAL A 83 1.57 -17.21 -12.70
N LYS A 84 1.48 -16.15 -13.53
CA LYS A 84 1.05 -14.82 -13.06
C LYS A 84 -0.39 -14.89 -12.55
N SER A 85 -0.68 -14.21 -11.44
CA SER A 85 -2.00 -14.19 -10.78
C SER A 85 -3.03 -13.34 -11.55
N SER A 86 -3.31 -13.73 -12.80
CA SER A 86 -4.30 -13.10 -13.67
C SER A 86 -5.73 -13.45 -13.26
N ALA A 87 -6.71 -12.71 -13.78
CA ALA A 87 -8.14 -13.01 -13.60
C ALA A 87 -8.46 -14.44 -14.07
N ARG A 88 -7.96 -14.84 -15.25
CA ARG A 88 -8.12 -16.21 -15.78
C ARG A 88 -7.57 -17.26 -14.82
N HIS A 89 -6.37 -17.05 -14.25
CA HIS A 89 -5.79 -18.00 -13.29
C HIS A 89 -6.63 -18.12 -12.02
N LYS A 90 -7.13 -16.99 -11.49
CA LYS A 90 -7.99 -16.98 -10.29
C LYS A 90 -9.33 -17.69 -10.55
N LEU A 91 -9.95 -17.43 -11.70
CA LEU A 91 -11.18 -18.11 -12.11
C LEU A 91 -10.95 -19.60 -12.29
N ALA A 92 -9.87 -19.98 -12.99
CA ALA A 92 -9.52 -21.39 -13.19
C ALA A 92 -9.31 -22.12 -11.84
N ARG A 93 -8.67 -21.50 -10.84
CA ARG A 93 -8.57 -22.07 -9.50
C ARG A 93 -9.91 -22.21 -8.78
N ARG A 94 -10.84 -21.28 -9.00
CA ARG A 94 -12.17 -21.32 -8.37
C ARG A 94 -13.13 -22.29 -9.05
N VAL A 95 -12.97 -22.53 -10.35
CA VAL A 95 -13.89 -23.36 -11.15
C VAL A 95 -13.32 -24.76 -11.34
N PHE A 96 -12.05 -24.87 -11.72
CA PHE A 96 -11.38 -26.12 -12.04
C PHE A 96 -10.37 -26.56 -10.95
N GLY A 97 -10.31 -25.86 -9.81
CA GLY A 97 -9.47 -26.29 -8.69
C GLY A 97 -10.03 -27.56 -8.06
N ARG A 98 -9.16 -28.46 -7.57
CA ARG A 98 -9.59 -29.73 -6.95
C ARG A 98 -10.65 -29.53 -5.88
N CYS A 99 -10.47 -28.55 -4.97
CA CYS A 99 -11.47 -28.27 -3.93
C CYS A 99 -12.80 -27.75 -4.51
N ALA A 100 -12.79 -27.07 -5.64
CA ALA A 100 -14.00 -26.60 -6.31
C ALA A 100 -14.75 -27.76 -6.99
N ILE A 101 -14.02 -28.60 -7.73
CA ILE A 101 -14.55 -29.80 -8.41
C ILE A 101 -15.14 -30.78 -7.38
N LYS A 102 -14.42 -31.05 -6.28
CA LYS A 102 -14.92 -31.89 -5.16
C LYS A 102 -16.22 -31.35 -4.58
N LYS A 103 -16.34 -30.02 -4.47
CA LYS A 103 -17.52 -29.36 -3.92
C LYS A 103 -18.72 -29.38 -4.87
N SER A 104 -18.47 -29.38 -6.18
CA SER A 104 -19.53 -29.41 -7.19
C SER A 104 -19.98 -30.83 -7.54
N PHE A 105 -19.12 -31.84 -7.39
CA PHE A 105 -19.42 -33.21 -7.84
C PHE A 105 -19.36 -34.29 -6.75
N GLY A 106 -18.98 -33.95 -5.52
CA GLY A 106 -18.84 -34.92 -4.41
C GLY A 106 -17.63 -35.83 -4.58
N ASP A 107 -16.96 -36.17 -3.47
CA ASP A 107 -15.91 -37.20 -3.48
C ASP A 107 -16.60 -38.56 -3.66
N GLY A 108 -16.43 -39.19 -4.83
CA GLY A 108 -16.67 -40.62 -5.02
C GLY A 108 -15.56 -41.43 -4.38
#